data_AF-B9Z863-F1
#
_entry.id   AF-B9Z863-F1
#
_cell.length_a   1.000
_cell.length_b   1.000
_cell.length_c   1.000
_cell.angle_alpha   90.00
_cell.angle_beta   90.00
_cell.angle_gamma   90.00
#
_symmetry.space_group_name_H-M   'P 1'
#
loop_
_entity.id
_entity.type
_entity.pdbx_description
1 polymer ?
#
loop_
_entity_poly.entity_id
_entity_poly.type
_entity_poly.pdbx_seq_one_letter_code
_entity_poly.pdbx_strand_id
1 'polypeptide(L)'
;MGRNIRLLVLAGASLAAFAQAGELNEAVVTVARTHQTTLATIHGREAHVIYVGQFNDCEAVSVRTSGHDQHFRICDSKVIDRNTVAPKWPAGPDNKRVLAAVVQNAILYGQASQSDNDGYQIRAQTLGTVGASCKNLDVLISFDGDLVDHALKKVCE
;
A
#
# COMPACT_ATOMS: atom_id res chain seq x y z
N MET A 1 -16.11 66.02 -18.03
CA MET A 1 -15.56 65.03 -18.98
C MET A 1 -14.12 64.77 -18.55
N GLY A 2 -13.61 63.56 -18.32
CA GLY A 2 -14.16 62.22 -18.49
C GLY A 2 -13.61 61.30 -17.38
N ARG A 3 -14.45 60.37 -16.96
CA ARG A 3 -14.25 59.44 -15.85
C ARG A 3 -14.01 58.06 -16.46
N ASN A 4 -12.77 57.56 -16.44
CA ASN A 4 -12.46 56.21 -16.91
C ASN A 4 -11.80 55.42 -15.78
N ILE A 5 -12.65 54.79 -14.94
CA ILE A 5 -12.26 53.72 -14.02
C ILE A 5 -12.73 52.42 -14.66
N ARG A 6 -11.80 51.61 -15.18
CA ARG A 6 -11.94 50.15 -15.29
C ARG A 6 -10.54 49.53 -15.31
N LEU A 7 -10.06 49.07 -14.16
CA LEU A 7 -9.09 47.98 -14.12
C LEU A 7 -9.79 46.80 -13.45
N LEU A 8 -10.06 45.77 -14.25
CA LEU A 8 -10.56 44.47 -13.80
C LEU A 8 -9.48 43.80 -12.95
N VAL A 9 -9.79 43.50 -11.70
CA VAL A 9 -9.03 42.54 -10.89
C VAL A 9 -9.54 41.14 -11.25
N LEU A 10 -8.83 40.46 -12.16
CA LEU A 10 -8.93 39.02 -12.37
C LEU A 10 -7.79 38.36 -11.62
N ALA A 11 -7.95 38.20 -10.31
CA ALA A 11 -7.07 37.40 -9.47
C ALA A 11 -7.93 36.35 -8.77
N GLY A 12 -8.19 35.25 -9.48
CA GLY A 12 -9.06 34.20 -8.94
C GLY A 12 -9.00 32.96 -9.80
N ALA A 13 -7.99 32.13 -9.57
CA ALA A 13 -8.04 30.66 -9.61
C ALA A 13 -6.62 30.12 -9.76
N SER A 14 -6.01 29.65 -8.66
CA SER A 14 -4.96 28.62 -8.65
C SER A 14 -4.54 28.29 -7.21
N LEU A 15 -5.44 27.72 -6.40
CA LEU A 15 -5.07 27.16 -5.09
C LEU A 15 -5.56 25.72 -4.87
N ALA A 16 -6.25 25.11 -5.84
CA ALA A 16 -6.87 23.81 -5.64
C ALA A 16 -5.90 22.60 -5.71
N ALA A 17 -4.67 22.77 -6.23
CA ALA A 17 -3.73 21.66 -6.41
C ALA A 17 -2.90 21.32 -5.16
N PHE A 18 -2.71 22.27 -4.24
CA PHE A 18 -1.81 22.08 -3.09
C PHE A 18 -2.44 21.34 -1.91
N ALA A 19 -3.78 21.33 -1.80
CA ALA A 19 -4.47 20.53 -0.79
C ALA A 19 -4.47 19.02 -1.15
N GLN A 20 -4.49 18.69 -2.44
CA GLN A 20 -4.70 17.33 -2.96
C GLN A 20 -3.46 16.44 -2.89
N ALA A 21 -2.26 17.03 -3.02
CA ALA A 21 -1.00 16.31 -2.82
C ALA A 21 -0.71 16.07 -1.32
N GLY A 22 -1.29 16.90 -0.44
CA GLY A 22 -1.17 16.76 1.02
C GLY A 22 -1.79 15.46 1.51
N GLU A 23 -3.03 15.16 1.13
CA GLU A 23 -3.78 13.99 1.60
C GLU A 23 -3.10 12.66 1.22
N LEU A 24 -2.65 12.51 -0.03
CA LEU A 24 -1.96 11.31 -0.50
C LEU A 24 -0.63 11.11 0.22
N ASN A 25 0.22 12.14 0.26
CA ASN A 25 1.54 12.04 0.88
C ASN A 25 1.42 11.80 2.39
N GLU A 26 0.47 12.45 3.06
CA GLU A 26 0.22 12.24 4.49
C GLU A 26 -0.22 10.80 4.78
N ALA A 27 -1.12 10.25 3.97
CA ALA A 27 -1.56 8.87 4.13
C ALA A 27 -0.41 7.87 3.91
N VAL A 28 0.38 8.07 2.84
CA VAL A 28 1.55 7.24 2.51
C VAL A 28 2.60 7.30 3.62
N VAL A 29 2.95 8.50 4.10
CA VAL A 29 3.93 8.69 5.19
C VAL A 29 3.41 8.11 6.51
N THR A 30 2.11 8.26 6.79
CA THR A 30 1.51 7.71 8.00
C THR A 30 1.61 6.18 8.01
N VAL A 31 1.23 5.53 6.91
CA VAL A 31 1.34 4.06 6.78
C VAL A 31 2.79 3.60 6.80
N ALA A 32 3.70 4.32 6.14
CA ALA A 32 5.13 4.02 6.19
C ALA A 32 5.69 4.10 7.62
N ARG A 33 5.18 4.99 8.47
CA ARG A 33 5.63 5.15 9.86
C ARG A 33 4.99 4.14 10.81
N THR A 34 3.72 3.80 10.61
CA THR A 34 2.99 2.92 11.52
C THR A 34 3.13 1.44 11.15
N HIS A 35 3.55 1.15 9.91
CA HIS A 35 3.53 -0.18 9.31
C HIS A 35 2.14 -0.82 9.29
N GLN A 36 1.09 -0.01 9.39
CA GLN A 36 -0.30 -0.46 9.44
C GLN A 36 -1.03 -0.06 8.17
N THR A 37 -1.60 -1.04 7.49
CA THR A 37 -2.53 -0.81 6.38
C THR A 37 -3.79 -0.09 6.87
N THR A 38 -4.23 0.93 6.15
CA THR A 38 -5.43 1.73 6.50
C THR A 38 -6.30 2.01 5.29
N LEU A 39 -7.56 2.37 5.56
CA LEU A 39 -8.44 3.03 4.61
C LEU A 39 -8.24 4.54 4.71
N ALA A 40 -8.17 5.22 3.56
CA ALA A 40 -8.08 6.68 3.47
C ALA A 40 -8.96 7.20 2.34
N THR A 41 -9.42 8.44 2.46
CA THR A 41 -10.07 9.15 1.36
C THR A 41 -9.02 9.97 0.63
N ILE A 42 -8.72 9.59 -0.62
CA ILE A 42 -7.76 10.28 -1.48
C ILE A 42 -8.53 10.82 -2.69
N HIS A 43 -8.53 12.14 -2.86
CA HIS A 43 -9.28 12.83 -3.92
C HIS A 43 -10.78 12.47 -3.94
N GLY A 44 -11.37 12.36 -2.74
CA GLY A 44 -12.79 12.02 -2.57
C GLY A 44 -13.14 10.56 -2.88
N ARG A 45 -12.14 9.68 -3.04
CA ARG A 45 -12.32 8.25 -3.26
C ARG A 45 -11.70 7.46 -2.12
N GLU A 46 -12.39 6.40 -1.69
CA GLU A 46 -11.80 5.46 -0.75
C GLU A 46 -10.65 4.70 -1.41
N ALA A 47 -9.53 4.61 -0.70
CA ALA A 47 -8.33 3.92 -1.12
C ALA A 47 -7.76 3.12 0.05
N HIS A 48 -7.25 1.92 -0.23
CA HIS A 48 -6.47 1.16 0.73
C HIS A 48 -5.01 1.59 0.63
N VAL A 49 -4.45 2.09 1.71
CA VAL A 49 -3.03 2.44 1.81
C VAL A 49 -2.33 1.32 2.56
N ILE A 50 -1.53 0.55 1.86
CA ILE A 50 -1.01 -0.76 2.28
C ILE A 50 0.49 -0.65 2.52
N TYR A 51 0.94 -1.04 3.71
CA TYR A 51 2.36 -1.12 4.00
C TYR A 51 2.95 -2.38 3.32
N VAL A 52 3.83 -2.18 2.34
CA VAL A 52 4.40 -3.27 1.54
C VAL A 52 5.67 -3.83 2.17
N GLY A 53 6.32 -3.13 3.11
CA GLY A 53 7.58 -3.55 3.74
C GLY A 53 8.75 -2.64 3.41
N GLN A 54 9.97 -3.07 3.72
CA GLN A 54 11.19 -2.35 3.35
C GLN A 54 11.82 -2.91 2.07
N PHE A 55 12.37 -2.03 1.24
CA PHE A 55 13.11 -2.38 0.03
C PHE A 55 14.24 -1.37 -0.21
N ASN A 56 15.49 -1.85 -0.29
CA ASN A 56 16.69 -1.02 -0.44
C ASN A 56 16.73 0.16 0.55
N ASP A 57 16.57 -0.12 1.85
CA ASP A 57 16.56 0.85 2.95
C ASP A 57 15.44 1.91 2.89
N CYS A 58 14.47 1.75 2.00
CA CYS A 58 13.29 2.59 1.92
C CYS A 58 12.04 1.84 2.39
N GLU A 59 11.10 2.56 2.98
CA GLU A 59 9.75 2.03 3.21
C GLU A 59 9.01 1.96 1.88
N ALA A 60 8.32 0.86 1.63
CA ALA A 60 7.48 0.65 0.46
C ALA A 60 6.01 0.65 0.86
N VAL A 61 5.22 1.45 0.15
CA VAL A 61 3.78 1.61 0.39
C VAL A 61 3.06 1.55 -0.93
N SER A 62 1.88 0.94 -0.94
CA SER A 62 1.00 0.91 -2.11
C SER A 62 -0.33 1.54 -1.79
N VAL A 63 -0.85 2.35 -2.70
CA VAL A 63 -2.19 2.91 -2.64
C VAL A 63 -3.04 2.18 -3.68
N ARG A 64 -3.97 1.35 -3.19
CA ARG A 64 -4.91 0.61 -4.02
C ARG A 64 -6.22 1.38 -4.12
N THR A 65 -6.58 1.71 -5.35
CA THR A 65 -7.89 2.25 -5.73
C THR A 65 -8.61 1.23 -6.61
N SER A 66 -9.85 1.51 -7.01
CA SER A 66 -10.68 0.60 -7.82
C SER A 66 -10.02 0.24 -9.17
N GLY A 67 -9.22 -0.84 -9.16
CA GLY A 67 -8.57 -1.44 -10.32
C GLY A 67 -7.11 -1.00 -10.58
N HIS A 68 -6.50 -0.21 -9.70
CA HIS A 68 -5.12 0.23 -9.88
C HIS A 68 -4.37 0.37 -8.55
N ASP A 69 -3.13 -0.12 -8.52
CA ASP A 69 -2.19 0.04 -7.42
C ASP A 69 -1.12 1.05 -7.83
N GLN A 70 -0.97 2.12 -7.05
CA GLN A 70 0.11 3.08 -7.18
C GLN A 70 1.16 2.79 -6.10
N HIS A 71 2.43 2.73 -6.49
CA HIS A 71 3.50 2.32 -5.58
C HIS A 71 4.42 3.50 -5.23
N PHE A 72 4.78 3.58 -3.95
CA PHE A 72 5.62 4.63 -3.40
C PHE A 72 6.82 4.03 -2.68
N ARG A 73 7.91 4.80 -2.65
CA ARG A 73 9.03 4.62 -1.74
C ARG A 73 9.19 5.83 -0.85
N ILE A 74 9.54 5.60 0.41
CA ILE A 74 9.89 6.63 1.36
C ILE A 74 11.34 6.41 1.75
N CYS A 75 12.23 7.21 1.18
CA CYS A 75 13.67 7.16 1.42
C CYS A 75 14.09 8.52 2.00
N ASP A 76 14.82 8.55 3.12
CA ASP A 76 15.25 9.80 3.76
C ASP A 76 14.12 10.83 3.93
N SER A 77 12.93 10.36 4.33
CA SER A 77 11.69 11.15 4.46
C SER A 77 11.13 11.75 3.15
N LYS A 78 11.65 11.37 1.97
CA LYS A 78 11.11 11.79 0.68
C LYS A 78 10.18 10.72 0.11
N VAL A 79 8.97 11.12 -0.25
CA VAL A 79 8.01 10.27 -0.97
C VAL A 79 8.35 10.27 -2.46
N ILE A 80 8.55 9.10 -3.03
CA ILE A 80 8.92 8.87 -4.42
C ILE A 80 7.86 7.97 -5.05
N ASP A 81 7.16 8.48 -6.06
CA ASP A 81 6.28 7.66 -6.90
C ASP A 81 7.11 6.79 -7.85
N ARG A 82 6.83 5.49 -7.87
CA ARG A 82 7.56 4.52 -8.67
C ARG A 82 7.07 4.47 -10.12
N ASN A 83 5.80 4.81 -10.40
CA ASN A 83 5.18 4.66 -11.72
C ASN A 83 5.46 3.29 -12.38
N THR A 84 5.41 2.22 -11.59
CA THR A 84 5.66 0.85 -12.02
C THR A 84 4.37 0.03 -11.98
N VAL A 85 4.36 -1.08 -12.71
CA VAL A 85 3.33 -2.11 -12.61
C VAL A 85 4.01 -3.41 -12.17
N ALA A 86 3.64 -3.91 -11.01
CA ALA A 86 4.21 -5.15 -10.49
C ALA A 86 3.83 -6.34 -11.39
N PRO A 87 4.76 -7.27 -11.68
CA PRO A 87 4.44 -8.46 -12.47
C PRO A 87 3.48 -9.36 -11.69
N LYS A 88 2.55 -10.01 -12.39
CA LYS A 88 1.58 -10.91 -11.77
C LYS A 88 2.27 -12.13 -11.14
N TRP A 89 1.95 -12.44 -9.89
CA TRP A 89 2.49 -13.63 -9.21
C TRP A 89 2.09 -14.93 -9.93
N PRO A 90 3.06 -15.82 -10.25
CA PRO A 90 2.75 -17.11 -10.84
C PRO A 90 2.08 -18.03 -9.81
N ALA A 91 0.88 -18.52 -10.13
CA ALA A 91 0.12 -19.42 -9.24
C ALA A 91 0.46 -20.91 -9.45
N GLY A 92 1.74 -21.21 -9.70
CA GLY A 92 2.26 -22.56 -9.91
C GLY A 92 2.27 -23.41 -8.63
N PRO A 93 2.47 -24.75 -8.74
CA PRO A 93 2.51 -25.63 -7.57
C PRO A 93 3.59 -25.26 -6.55
N ASP A 94 4.78 -24.86 -7.01
CA ASP A 94 5.89 -24.49 -6.11
C ASP A 94 5.63 -23.15 -5.42
N ASN A 95 5.14 -22.13 -6.14
CA ASN A 95 4.78 -20.85 -5.52
C ASN A 95 3.67 -21.02 -4.48
N LYS A 96 2.66 -21.85 -4.78
CA LYS A 96 1.60 -22.22 -3.82
C LYS A 96 2.14 -22.92 -2.58
N ARG A 97 3.17 -23.76 -2.72
CA ARG A 97 3.83 -24.43 -1.59
C ARG A 97 4.52 -23.41 -0.69
N VAL A 98 5.22 -22.42 -1.26
CA VAL A 98 5.84 -21.32 -0.49
C VAL A 98 4.77 -20.51 0.23
N LEU A 99 3.71 -20.11 -0.46
CA LEU A 99 2.58 -19.38 0.15
C LEU A 99 1.96 -20.17 1.32
N ALA A 100 1.70 -21.46 1.13
CA ALA A 100 1.15 -22.31 2.18
C ALA A 100 2.09 -22.41 3.40
N ALA A 101 3.41 -22.55 3.16
CA ALA A 101 4.40 -22.58 4.24
C ALA A 101 4.47 -21.25 5.01
N VAL A 102 4.45 -20.12 4.30
CA VAL A 102 4.42 -18.79 4.92
C VAL A 102 3.15 -18.59 5.76
N VAL A 103 1.98 -18.94 5.22
CA VAL A 103 0.71 -18.84 5.96
C VAL A 103 0.73 -19.73 7.21
N GLN A 104 1.18 -20.99 7.09
CA GLN A 104 1.24 -21.91 8.23
C GLN A 104 2.20 -21.40 9.31
N ASN A 105 3.37 -20.90 8.93
CA ASN A 105 4.33 -20.32 9.87
C ASN A 105 3.77 -19.06 10.54
N ALA A 106 3.04 -18.22 9.82
CA ALA A 106 2.38 -17.06 10.43
C ALA A 106 1.29 -17.48 11.43
N ILE A 107 0.53 -18.54 11.17
CA ILE A 107 -0.45 -19.09 12.13
C ILE A 107 0.22 -19.51 13.44
N LEU A 108 1.38 -20.18 13.34
CA LEU A 108 2.13 -20.73 14.47
C LEU A 108 2.91 -19.67 15.25
N TYR A 109 3.56 -18.73 14.55
CA TYR A 109 4.52 -17.78 15.13
C TYR A 109 4.07 -16.32 15.09
N GLY A 110 2.85 -16.06 14.61
CA GLY A 110 2.25 -14.72 14.51
C GLY A 110 2.64 -13.95 13.23
N GLN A 111 3.78 -14.26 12.62
CA GLN A 111 4.20 -13.69 11.34
C GLN A 111 5.22 -14.59 10.64
N ALA A 112 5.27 -14.52 9.31
CA ALA A 112 6.29 -15.19 8.51
C ALA A 112 6.51 -14.44 7.18
N SER A 113 7.69 -14.59 6.61
CA SER A 113 8.06 -13.96 5.34
C SER A 113 9.06 -14.85 4.62
N GLN A 114 8.89 -15.05 3.32
CA GLN A 114 9.80 -15.84 2.49
C GLN A 114 9.76 -15.36 1.03
N SER A 115 10.91 -15.36 0.37
CA SER A 115 10.99 -15.16 -1.07
C SER A 115 10.79 -16.48 -1.81
N ASP A 116 10.05 -16.47 -2.91
CA ASP A 116 10.03 -17.60 -3.84
C ASP A 116 11.20 -17.53 -4.84
N ASN A 117 11.35 -18.57 -5.67
CA ASN A 117 12.45 -18.68 -6.61
C ASN A 117 12.36 -17.68 -7.77
N ASP A 118 11.19 -17.08 -7.99
CA ASP A 118 10.94 -16.11 -9.05
C ASP A 118 11.20 -14.67 -8.57
N GLY A 119 11.59 -14.49 -7.30
CA GLY A 119 11.92 -13.19 -6.71
C GLY A 119 10.75 -12.49 -6.01
N TYR A 120 9.60 -13.15 -5.87
CA TYR A 120 8.48 -12.58 -5.14
C TYR A 120 8.66 -12.75 -3.65
N GLN A 121 8.41 -11.69 -2.88
CA GLN A 121 8.36 -11.74 -1.44
C GLN A 121 6.93 -12.01 -0.98
N ILE A 122 6.74 -13.07 -0.21
CA ILE A 122 5.45 -13.45 0.38
C ILE A 122 5.55 -13.22 1.88
N ARG A 123 4.61 -12.47 2.45
CA ARG A 123 4.50 -12.20 3.89
C ARG A 123 3.12 -12.55 4.38
N ALA A 124 3.04 -13.12 5.57
CA ALA A 124 1.80 -13.27 6.30
C ALA A 124 1.97 -12.82 7.75
N GLN A 125 0.95 -12.17 8.30
CA GLN A 125 0.90 -11.74 9.70
C GLN A 125 -0.50 -11.98 10.28
N THR A 126 -0.57 -12.50 11.50
CA THR A 126 -1.85 -12.63 12.21
C THR A 126 -2.29 -11.29 12.77
N LEU A 127 -3.53 -10.90 12.48
CA LEU A 127 -4.16 -9.67 12.98
C LEU A 127 -4.92 -9.88 14.30
N GLY A 128 -5.04 -11.12 14.75
CA GLY A 128 -5.75 -11.51 15.97
C GLY A 128 -6.60 -12.76 15.79
N THR A 129 -7.20 -13.21 16.90
CA THR A 129 -8.08 -14.39 16.96
C THR A 129 -9.54 -14.01 16.75
N VAL A 130 -10.27 -14.77 15.94
CA VAL A 130 -11.71 -14.64 15.71
C VAL A 130 -12.40 -15.90 16.23
N GLY A 131 -12.66 -15.93 17.54
CA GLY A 131 -13.19 -17.13 18.21
C GLY A 131 -12.08 -18.11 18.64
N ALA A 132 -12.50 -19.29 19.13
CA ALA A 132 -11.59 -20.21 19.82
C ALA A 132 -10.54 -20.88 18.90
N SER A 133 -10.82 -21.04 17.60
CA SER A 133 -9.95 -21.78 16.67
C SER A 133 -9.67 -21.09 15.33
N CYS A 134 -10.08 -19.81 15.15
CA CYS A 134 -9.81 -19.08 13.92
C CYS A 134 -8.92 -17.86 14.15
N LYS A 135 -8.10 -17.54 13.15
CA LYS A 135 -7.24 -16.35 13.10
C LYS A 135 -7.52 -15.55 11.83
N ASN A 136 -7.46 -14.23 11.95
CA ASN A 136 -7.36 -13.36 10.78
C ASN A 136 -5.90 -13.20 10.42
N LEU A 137 -5.58 -13.36 9.14
CA LEU A 137 -4.27 -13.17 8.57
C LEU A 137 -4.31 -12.07 7.52
N ASP A 138 -3.31 -11.21 7.58
CA ASP A 138 -2.92 -10.33 6.50
C ASP A 138 -1.87 -11.04 5.65
N VAL A 139 -2.13 -11.20 4.35
CA VAL A 139 -1.22 -11.85 3.41
C VAL A 139 -0.89 -10.89 2.29
N LEU A 140 0.40 -10.67 2.07
CA LEU A 140 0.92 -9.73 1.09
C LEU A 140 1.96 -10.42 0.20
N ILE A 141 1.87 -10.20 -1.10
CA ILE A 141 2.86 -10.61 -2.09
C ILE A 141 3.41 -9.35 -2.74
N SER A 142 4.73 -9.23 -2.84
CA SER A 142 5.40 -8.12 -3.51
C SER A 142 6.53 -8.60 -4.43
N PHE A 143 6.91 -7.73 -5.37
CA PHE A 143 8.03 -7.93 -6.27
C PHE A 143 8.82 -6.62 -6.36
N ASP A 144 10.12 -6.63 -6.10
CA ASP A 144 10.95 -5.42 -5.99
C ASP A 144 10.39 -4.32 -5.06
N GLY A 145 9.62 -4.73 -4.04
CA GLY A 145 8.94 -3.84 -3.10
C GLY A 145 7.63 -3.23 -3.62
N ASP A 146 7.18 -3.58 -4.83
CA ASP A 146 5.87 -3.18 -5.35
C ASP A 146 4.81 -4.22 -5.00
N LEU A 147 3.59 -3.77 -4.72
CA LEU A 147 2.50 -4.65 -4.32
C LEU A 147 2.03 -5.47 -5.52
N VAL A 148 1.98 -6.80 -5.36
CA VAL A 148 1.48 -7.73 -6.37
C VAL A 148 0.09 -8.24 -5.98
N ASP A 149 -0.07 -8.68 -4.73
CA ASP A 149 -1.36 -9.11 -4.20
C ASP A 149 -1.45 -8.82 -2.70
N HIS A 150 -2.66 -8.56 -2.22
CA HIS A 150 -2.94 -8.31 -0.82
C HIS A 150 -4.31 -8.86 -0.46
N ALA A 151 -4.36 -9.73 0.55
CA ALA A 151 -5.60 -10.37 0.97
C ALA A 151 -5.66 -10.54 2.48
N LEU A 152 -6.81 -10.15 3.04
CA LEU A 152 -7.20 -10.53 4.40
C LEU A 152 -7.90 -11.90 4.35
N LYS A 153 -7.38 -12.87 5.10
CA LYS A 153 -7.90 -14.24 5.14
C LYS A 153 -8.28 -14.63 6.56
N LYS A 154 -9.43 -15.28 6.72
CA LYS A 154 -9.78 -16.00 7.94
C LYS A 154 -9.37 -17.46 7.76
N VAL A 155 -8.53 -17.97 8.65
CA VAL A 155 -8.14 -19.39 8.69
C VAL A 155 -8.61 -19.98 10.01
N CYS A 156 -9.24 -21.14 9.96
CA CYS A 156 -9.71 -21.90 11.11
C CYS A 156 -8.99 -23.25 11.16
N GLU A 157 -8.63 -23.68 12.37
CA GLU A 157 -8.16 -25.04 12.66
C GLU A 157 -9.29 -26.06 12.56
#